data_AF-A0A135VGU4-F1
#
_entry.id   AF-A0A135VGU4-F1
#
_cell.length_a   1.000
_cell.length_b   1.000
_cell.length_c   1.000
_cell.angle_alpha   90.00
_cell.angle_beta   90.00
_cell.angle_gamma   90.00
#
_symmetry.space_group_name_H-M   'P 1'
#
loop_
_entity.id
_entity.type
_entity.pdbx_description
1 polymer ?
#
loop_
_entity_poly.entity_id
_entity_poly.type
_entity_poly.pdbx_seq_one_letter_code
_entity_poly.pdbx_strand_id
1 'polypeptide(L)'
;MVKEIIILREGGILLFHYSVSGTRRLDELTAAFLSAVDSFAQEVSQDRITVMSFAKNKLVWEKKGDLYFIALVSEEDSGEIHRVILQDLAEQFVSMFYSELRRELPESKKFRPFADTVEVILQKFDGIPGLARRYKTILLPAQDLNTLKRVLSEVEVNRDILRGGMVTFDGHVAVSNLRAYELEAVLDFLPTIKKKVEMRDHSSIEKGTSFLFMQIPKKGVSAFIVKLGMAEKTYLDLVNPFTSLLQLTSFENARKFEPDKIEGPISFYDYDAVEAAIPIEDIRRETKMSLSSFSESVQVGALRLVNSIDKTSTVAEVVEASGLIREQADEILAQLIAKGVVRISKLFPVMEDRDERFVAYLEVIGIKKRDFDIVDSIWKYCNGSLSLREISERSEIPAQRILEVLRTLGNHVDWLKERMLSHVR
;
A
#
# COMPACT_ATOMS: atom_id res chain seq x y z
N MET A 1 10.93 -1.46 -1.85
CA MET A 1 9.93 -1.19 -0.80
C MET A 1 10.52 -0.38 0.35
N VAL A 2 9.73 0.54 0.93
CA VAL A 2 10.05 1.15 2.24
C VAL A 2 10.02 0.08 3.32
N LYS A 3 11.18 -0.20 3.92
CA LYS A 3 11.34 -1.16 5.02
C LYS A 3 11.02 -0.48 6.36
N GLU A 4 11.57 0.70 6.55
CA GLU A 4 11.39 1.49 7.77
C GLU A 4 11.28 2.98 7.45
N ILE A 5 10.45 3.69 8.21
CA ILE A 5 10.39 5.15 8.25
C ILE A 5 10.76 5.60 9.66
N ILE A 6 11.72 6.49 9.76
CA ILE A 6 12.24 7.03 11.01
C ILE A 6 12.11 8.54 10.95
N ILE A 7 11.61 9.15 12.03
CA ILE A 7 11.60 10.60 12.20
C ILE A 7 12.45 10.93 13.41
N LEU A 8 13.54 11.66 13.17
CA LEU A 8 14.49 12.12 14.18
C LEU A 8 14.44 13.64 14.29
N ARG A 9 14.70 14.15 15.48
CA ARG A 9 15.08 15.56 15.69
C ARG A 9 16.59 15.71 15.50
N GLU A 10 17.02 16.92 15.16
CA GLU A 10 18.42 17.35 15.25
C GLU A 10 18.94 17.04 16.67
N GLY A 11 20.06 16.31 16.76
CA GLY A 11 20.55 15.69 18.00
C GLY A 11 20.20 14.21 18.20
N GLY A 12 19.53 13.58 17.24
CA GLY A 12 19.30 12.12 17.21
C GLY A 12 18.13 11.63 18.07
N ILE A 13 17.27 12.53 18.55
CA ILE A 13 16.10 12.16 19.35
C ILE A 13 15.06 11.49 18.44
N LEU A 14 14.77 10.22 18.69
CA LEU A 14 13.72 9.50 17.97
C LEU A 14 12.33 9.99 18.38
N LEU A 15 11.59 10.55 17.43
CA LEU A 15 10.21 10.97 17.61
C LEU A 15 9.24 9.87 17.20
N PHE A 16 9.52 9.23 16.06
CA PHE A 16 8.61 8.25 15.47
C PHE A 16 9.39 7.19 14.70
N HIS A 17 8.89 5.95 14.77
CA HIS A 17 9.40 4.81 14.03
C HIS A 17 8.24 4.00 13.48
N TYR A 18 8.35 3.66 12.21
CA TYR A 18 7.45 2.78 11.49
C TYR A 18 8.27 1.70 10.78
N SER A 19 7.84 0.45 10.90
CA SER A 19 8.46 -0.71 10.28
C SER A 19 7.38 -1.57 9.64
N VAL A 20 7.54 -1.86 8.34
CA VAL A 20 6.58 -2.68 7.58
C VAL A 20 6.59 -4.12 8.09
N SER A 21 7.77 -4.65 8.43
CA SER A 21 7.94 -6.03 8.91
C SER A 21 7.68 -6.20 10.41
N GLY A 22 7.36 -5.13 11.15
CA GLY A 22 7.19 -5.13 12.61
C GLY A 22 8.48 -5.35 13.40
N THR A 23 9.60 -5.66 12.74
CA THR A 23 10.91 -5.82 13.37
C THR A 23 11.55 -4.46 13.58
N ARG A 24 12.02 -4.17 14.79
CA ARG A 24 12.79 -2.95 15.10
C ARG A 24 14.28 -3.20 14.90
N ARG A 25 14.87 -2.66 13.84
CA ARG A 25 16.35 -2.55 13.70
C ARG A 25 16.84 -1.13 14.00
N LEU A 26 16.20 -0.54 15.01
CA LEU A 26 16.28 0.89 15.30
C LEU A 26 17.71 1.33 15.67
N ASP A 27 18.42 0.55 16.48
CA ASP A 27 19.71 0.95 17.05
C ASP A 27 20.83 0.93 15.99
N GLU A 28 20.83 -0.07 15.11
CA GLU A 28 21.79 -0.15 13.99
C GLU A 28 21.57 0.96 12.96
N LEU A 29 20.30 1.28 12.65
CA LEU A 29 19.95 2.31 11.67
C LEU A 29 20.18 3.72 12.19
N THR A 30 19.86 3.98 13.45
CA THR A 30 20.08 5.29 14.06
C THR A 30 21.57 5.56 14.20
N ALA A 31 22.37 4.56 14.59
CA ALA A 31 23.82 4.68 14.64
C ALA A 31 24.43 4.87 13.23
N ALA A 32 23.97 4.11 12.24
CA ALA A 32 24.43 4.26 10.85
C ALA A 32 24.07 5.65 10.27
N PHE A 33 22.86 6.15 10.53
CA PHE A 33 22.43 7.47 10.09
C PHE A 33 23.20 8.58 10.79
N LEU A 34 23.34 8.55 12.11
CA LEU A 34 24.11 9.58 12.84
C LEU A 34 25.58 9.58 12.44
N SER A 35 26.19 8.40 12.27
CA SER A 35 27.55 8.28 11.73
C SER A 35 27.67 8.84 10.31
N ALA A 36 26.65 8.67 9.47
CA ALA A 36 26.61 9.23 8.13
C ALA A 36 26.46 10.75 8.18
N VAL A 37 25.52 11.29 8.97
CA VAL A 37 25.28 12.73 9.13
C VAL A 37 26.53 13.45 9.64
N ASP A 38 27.26 12.88 10.61
CA ASP A 38 28.51 13.44 11.12
C ASP A 38 29.62 13.45 10.05
N SER A 39 29.69 12.41 9.21
CA SER A 39 30.60 12.36 8.06
C SER A 39 30.22 13.36 6.96
N PHE A 40 28.92 13.57 6.72
CA PHE A 40 28.40 14.46 5.69
C PHE A 40 28.47 15.94 6.08
N ALA A 41 28.32 16.28 7.38
CA ALA A 41 28.51 17.63 7.90
C ALA A 41 29.94 18.16 7.68
N GLN A 42 30.90 17.26 7.43
CA GLN A 42 32.29 17.62 7.10
C GLN A 42 32.53 17.82 5.60
N GLU A 43 31.68 17.32 4.69
CA GLU A 43 32.06 17.20 3.27
C GLU A 43 31.29 18.04 2.23
N VAL A 44 30.07 18.56 2.45
CA VAL A 44 29.35 19.19 1.31
C VAL A 44 28.55 20.45 1.65
N SER A 45 29.02 21.58 1.10
CA SER A 45 28.40 22.92 1.06
C SER A 45 27.46 23.11 -0.15
N GLN A 46 26.95 22.06 -0.79
CA GLN A 46 26.09 22.19 -1.97
C GLN A 46 24.93 21.17 -1.96
N ASP A 47 23.73 21.73 -2.02
CA ASP A 47 22.41 21.16 -2.32
C ASP A 47 22.27 19.63 -2.57
N ARG A 48 21.43 19.02 -1.74
CA ARG A 48 20.54 17.87 -2.06
C ARG A 48 21.17 16.48 -2.30
N ILE A 49 22.19 16.08 -1.55
CA ILE A 49 22.44 14.64 -1.43
C ILE A 49 21.49 14.09 -0.36
N THR A 50 20.44 13.35 -0.80
CA THR A 50 19.36 12.78 0.01
C THR A 50 19.36 11.25 0.02
N VAL A 51 20.36 10.60 -0.60
CA VAL A 51 20.38 9.14 -0.77
C VAL A 51 21.77 8.57 -0.44
N MET A 52 21.81 7.48 0.34
CA MET A 52 23.03 6.74 0.66
C MET A 52 22.79 5.23 0.54
N SER A 53 23.58 4.54 -0.28
CA SER A 53 23.44 3.10 -0.50
C SER A 53 24.36 2.28 0.41
N PHE A 54 23.84 1.17 0.94
CA PHE A 54 24.54 0.19 1.77
C PHE A 54 24.16 -1.24 1.36
N ALA A 55 25.10 -1.98 0.78
CA ALA A 55 24.92 -3.39 0.41
C ALA A 55 23.64 -3.65 -0.42
N LYS A 56 22.52 -4.06 0.21
CA LYS A 56 21.22 -4.33 -0.45
C LYS A 56 20.13 -3.29 -0.14
N ASN A 57 20.48 -2.25 0.59
CA ASN A 57 19.57 -1.21 1.06
C ASN A 57 20.09 0.15 0.65
N LYS A 58 19.23 1.15 0.70
CA LYS A 58 19.64 2.55 0.71
C LYS A 58 18.80 3.34 1.69
N LEU A 59 19.39 4.38 2.25
CA LEU A 59 18.70 5.38 3.05
C LEU A 59 18.34 6.54 2.15
N VAL A 60 17.08 6.94 2.16
CA VAL A 60 16.60 8.19 1.58
C VAL A 60 16.18 9.08 2.72
N TRP A 61 16.52 10.36 2.70
CA TRP A 61 16.08 11.29 3.74
C TRP A 61 15.66 12.65 3.21
N GLU A 62 14.79 13.32 3.98
CA GLU A 62 14.35 14.69 3.76
C GLU A 62 14.48 15.48 5.07
N LYS A 63 15.09 16.68 5.02
CA LYS A 63 15.18 17.58 6.17
C LYS A 63 14.07 18.62 6.12
N LYS A 64 13.32 18.78 7.21
CA LYS A 64 12.30 19.82 7.36
C LYS A 64 12.45 20.54 8.70
N GLY A 65 13.07 21.72 8.67
CA GLY A 65 13.45 22.42 9.90
C GLY A 65 14.51 21.64 10.68
N ASP A 66 14.23 21.36 11.95
CA ASP A 66 15.05 20.56 12.85
C ASP A 66 14.71 19.05 12.82
N LEU A 67 13.90 18.61 11.85
CA LEU A 67 13.47 17.22 11.72
C LEU A 67 14.12 16.55 10.50
N TYR A 68 14.51 15.29 10.68
CA TYR A 68 14.97 14.37 9.65
C TYR A 68 13.94 13.27 9.46
N PHE A 69 13.42 13.16 8.24
CA PHE A 69 12.53 12.08 7.81
C PHE A 69 13.36 11.11 6.98
N ILE A 70 13.45 9.86 7.41
CA ILE A 70 14.38 8.89 6.84
C ILE A 70 13.58 7.65 6.45
N ALA A 71 13.75 7.18 5.22
CA ALA A 71 13.26 5.90 4.74
C ALA A 71 14.44 4.95 4.49
N LEU A 72 14.39 3.77 5.08
CA LEU A 72 15.22 2.64 4.66
C LEU A 72 14.48 1.90 3.55
N VAL A 73 15.09 1.80 2.38
CA VAL A 73 14.47 1.23 1.19
C VAL A 73 15.42 0.21 0.55
N SER A 74 14.95 -0.60 -0.39
CA SER A 74 15.82 -1.50 -1.16
C SER A 74 16.70 -0.70 -2.13
N GLU A 75 17.90 -1.18 -2.41
CA GLU A 75 18.83 -0.49 -3.33
C GLU A 75 18.22 -0.23 -4.71
N GLU A 76 17.49 -1.21 -5.23
CA GLU A 76 16.82 -1.21 -6.54
C GLU A 76 15.61 -0.26 -6.64
N ASP A 77 15.13 0.29 -5.53
CA ASP A 77 13.95 1.19 -5.53
C ASP A 77 14.24 2.53 -6.24
N SER A 78 13.24 3.33 -6.58
CA SER A 78 13.49 4.72 -7.01
C SER A 78 13.68 5.63 -5.80
N GLY A 79 14.83 6.32 -5.73
CA GLY A 79 15.11 7.29 -4.66
C GLY A 79 14.17 8.50 -4.70
N GLU A 80 13.78 8.93 -5.91
CA GLU A 80 12.93 10.11 -6.12
C GLU A 80 11.50 9.89 -5.64
N ILE A 81 10.93 8.70 -5.90
CA ILE A 81 9.60 8.33 -5.39
C ILE A 81 9.59 8.41 -3.86
N HIS A 82 10.62 7.88 -3.22
CA HIS A 82 10.74 7.92 -1.76
C HIS A 82 10.98 9.31 -1.20
N ARG A 83 11.70 10.19 -1.91
CA ARG A 83 11.84 11.60 -1.52
C ARG A 83 10.48 12.30 -1.52
N VAL A 84 9.65 12.09 -2.54
CA VAL A 84 8.29 12.65 -2.60
C VAL A 84 7.41 12.11 -1.46
N ILE A 85 7.50 10.81 -1.16
CA ILE A 85 6.81 10.21 -0.01
C ILE A 85 7.23 10.89 1.30
N LEU A 86 8.54 11.07 1.51
CA LEU A 86 9.06 11.70 2.72
C LEU A 86 8.67 13.18 2.83
N GLN A 87 8.54 13.91 1.71
CA GLN A 87 8.05 15.28 1.69
C GLN A 87 6.58 15.37 2.12
N ASP A 88 5.70 14.54 1.56
CA ASP A 88 4.27 14.47 1.97
C ASP A 88 4.15 14.09 3.46
N LEU A 89 4.93 13.09 3.90
CA LEU A 89 5.02 12.70 5.31
C LEU A 89 5.48 13.85 6.20
N ALA A 90 6.49 14.62 5.77
CA ALA A 90 7.02 15.73 6.54
C ALA A 90 6.01 16.88 6.67
N GLU A 91 5.25 17.18 5.62
CA GLU A 91 4.12 18.11 5.67
C GLU A 91 3.04 17.66 6.65
N GLN A 92 2.57 16.42 6.53
CA GLN A 92 1.50 15.91 7.38
C GLN A 92 1.93 15.75 8.84
N PHE A 93 3.16 15.30 9.10
CA PHE A 93 3.67 15.15 10.46
C PHE A 93 3.77 16.49 11.20
N VAL A 94 4.37 17.49 10.55
CA VAL A 94 4.53 18.84 11.13
C VAL A 94 3.16 19.49 11.36
N SER A 95 2.22 19.30 10.42
CA SER A 95 0.85 19.79 10.56
C SER A 95 0.11 19.12 11.73
N MET A 96 0.19 17.79 11.83
CA MET A 96 -0.54 16.99 12.81
C MET A 96 -0.03 17.19 14.24
N PHE A 97 1.28 17.36 14.42
CA PHE A 97 1.90 17.40 15.75
C PHE A 97 2.56 18.73 16.09
N TYR A 98 2.15 19.83 15.45
CA TYR A 98 2.75 21.15 15.61
C TYR A 98 2.93 21.58 17.08
N SER A 99 1.91 21.36 17.91
CA SER A 99 1.93 21.73 19.33
C SER A 99 2.89 20.86 20.16
N GLU A 100 3.03 19.58 19.81
CA GLU A 100 3.91 18.65 20.50
C GLU A 100 5.38 18.85 20.11
N LEU A 101 5.65 19.19 18.85
CA LEU A 101 7.00 19.47 18.33
C LEU A 101 7.63 20.73 18.94
N ARG A 102 6.81 21.68 19.40
CA ARG A 102 7.27 22.89 20.11
C ARG A 102 7.75 22.63 21.54
N ARG A 103 7.54 21.43 22.09
CA ARG A 103 8.02 21.07 23.42
C ARG A 103 9.52 20.74 23.37
N GLU A 104 10.22 21.02 24.46
CA GLU A 104 11.65 20.68 24.59
C GLU A 104 11.87 19.17 24.54
N LEU A 105 11.03 18.40 25.25
CA LEU A 105 11.07 16.94 25.30
C LEU A 105 9.73 16.34 24.86
N PRO A 106 9.54 16.10 23.55
CA PRO A 106 8.33 15.50 23.04
C PRO A 106 8.24 14.00 23.40
N GLU A 107 7.04 13.55 23.74
CA GLU A 107 6.80 12.14 24.10
C GLU A 107 6.57 11.28 22.84
N SER A 108 7.44 10.29 22.60
CA SER A 108 7.35 9.40 21.43
C SER A 108 5.99 8.69 21.27
N LYS A 109 5.30 8.42 22.38
CA LYS A 109 3.97 7.77 22.38
C LYS A 109 2.91 8.60 21.68
N LYS A 110 3.01 9.93 21.70
CA LYS A 110 2.02 10.83 21.10
C LYS A 110 2.06 10.81 19.58
N PHE A 111 3.19 10.44 18.99
CA PHE A 111 3.35 10.35 17.53
C PHE A 111 2.89 9.00 16.97
N ARG A 112 2.56 8.00 17.80
CA ARG A 112 2.11 6.67 17.33
C ARG A 112 0.94 6.69 16.34
N PRO A 113 -0.08 7.56 16.48
CA PRO A 113 -1.17 7.63 15.51
C PRO A 113 -0.71 7.98 14.08
N PHE A 114 0.48 8.55 13.93
CA PHE A 114 1.05 8.85 12.61
C PHE A 114 1.31 7.60 11.76
N ALA A 115 1.41 6.41 12.38
CA ALA A 115 1.53 5.16 11.63
C ALA A 115 0.36 4.96 10.65
N ASP A 116 -0.86 5.34 11.03
CA ASP A 116 -2.02 5.23 10.16
C ASP A 116 -1.90 6.19 8.96
N THR A 117 -1.31 7.36 9.17
CA THR A 117 -1.03 8.33 8.09
C THR A 117 0.05 7.84 7.13
N VAL A 118 1.11 7.26 7.67
CA VAL A 118 2.18 6.62 6.88
C VAL A 118 1.60 5.54 5.97
N GLU A 119 0.75 4.66 6.52
CA GLU A 119 0.08 3.61 5.76
C GLU A 119 -0.78 4.17 4.62
N VAL A 120 -1.60 5.18 4.91
CA VAL A 120 -2.44 5.83 3.90
C VAL A 120 -1.60 6.43 2.78
N ILE A 121 -0.47 7.06 3.10
CA ILE A 121 0.43 7.62 2.09
C ILE A 121 1.07 6.51 1.28
N LEU A 122 1.67 5.49 1.91
CA LEU A 122 2.30 4.36 1.21
C LEU A 122 1.31 3.61 0.30
N GLN A 123 0.03 3.50 0.69
CA GLN A 123 -1.03 2.91 -0.14
C GLN A 123 -1.24 3.65 -1.47
N LYS A 124 -1.06 4.97 -1.51
CA LYS A 124 -1.21 5.75 -2.75
C LYS A 124 -0.21 5.31 -3.83
N PHE A 125 0.98 4.85 -3.43
CA PHE A 125 2.08 4.58 -4.34
C PHE A 125 2.13 3.13 -4.86
N ASP A 126 1.38 2.21 -4.25
CA ASP A 126 1.48 0.78 -4.58
C ASP A 126 0.14 0.11 -4.93
N GLY A 127 -1.00 0.81 -4.84
CA GLY A 127 -2.30 0.33 -5.29
C GLY A 127 -2.86 -0.90 -4.56
N ILE A 128 -2.23 -1.37 -3.48
CA ILE A 128 -2.65 -2.54 -2.67
C ILE A 128 -3.27 -2.07 -1.34
N PRO A 129 -4.40 -2.65 -0.87
CA PRO A 129 -4.97 -2.35 0.44
C PRO A 129 -4.00 -2.64 1.59
N GLY A 130 -3.73 -1.67 2.46
CA GLY A 130 -2.61 -1.71 3.42
C GLY A 130 -2.58 -2.90 4.38
N LEU A 131 -3.72 -3.46 4.80
CA LEU A 131 -3.74 -4.64 5.68
C LEU A 131 -3.15 -5.89 5.02
N ALA A 132 -3.35 -6.08 3.71
CA ALA A 132 -2.86 -7.25 2.98
C ALA A 132 -1.34 -7.21 2.72
N ARG A 133 -0.71 -6.05 2.93
CA ARG A 133 0.74 -5.84 2.75
C ARG A 133 1.52 -6.30 3.97
N ARG A 134 1.00 -6.04 5.16
CA ARG A 134 1.67 -6.37 6.43
C ARG A 134 1.23 -7.71 7.00
N TYR A 135 -0.03 -8.09 6.79
CA TYR A 135 -0.63 -9.23 7.44
C TYR A 135 -1.15 -10.23 6.43
N LYS A 136 -1.10 -11.49 6.83
CA LYS A 136 -1.90 -12.53 6.17
C LYS A 136 -3.34 -12.08 6.21
N THR A 137 -4.04 -12.12 5.07
CA THR A 137 -5.43 -11.67 4.97
C THR A 137 -6.29 -12.74 4.33
N ILE A 138 -7.53 -12.86 4.78
CA ILE A 138 -8.50 -13.75 4.15
C ILE A 138 -9.53 -12.90 3.42
N LEU A 139 -9.66 -13.14 2.11
CA LEU A 139 -10.55 -12.41 1.24
C LEU A 139 -11.92 -13.08 1.24
N LEU A 140 -12.84 -12.50 2.01
CA LEU A 140 -14.24 -12.89 2.02
C LEU A 140 -14.96 -12.35 0.78
N PRO A 141 -16.07 -12.98 0.35
CA PRO A 141 -16.95 -12.41 -0.68
C PRO A 141 -17.33 -10.97 -0.32
N ALA A 142 -17.37 -10.08 -1.32
CA ALA A 142 -17.56 -8.64 -1.10
C ALA A 142 -18.83 -8.33 -0.29
N GLN A 143 -19.92 -9.07 -0.54
CA GLN A 143 -21.17 -8.92 0.20
C GLN A 143 -21.03 -9.26 1.68
N ASP A 144 -20.35 -10.37 2.01
CA ASP A 144 -20.11 -10.80 3.39
C ASP A 144 -19.19 -9.82 4.11
N LEU A 145 -18.10 -9.41 3.46
CA LEU A 145 -17.15 -8.44 4.00
C LEU A 145 -17.82 -7.09 4.31
N ASN A 146 -18.64 -6.58 3.38
CA ASN A 146 -19.36 -5.32 3.57
C ASN A 146 -20.37 -5.42 4.71
N THR A 147 -21.07 -6.55 4.82
CA THR A 147 -22.01 -6.80 5.92
C THR A 147 -21.29 -6.86 7.26
N LEU A 148 -20.15 -7.57 7.34
CA LEU A 148 -19.32 -7.64 8.53
C LEU A 148 -18.77 -6.28 8.94
N LYS A 149 -18.25 -5.50 7.98
CA LYS A 149 -17.75 -4.14 8.24
C LYS A 149 -18.84 -3.23 8.78
N ARG A 150 -20.04 -3.27 8.19
CA ARG A 150 -21.18 -2.47 8.65
C ARG A 150 -21.55 -2.82 10.09
N VAL A 151 -21.73 -4.10 10.41
CA VAL A 151 -22.10 -4.54 11.77
C VAL A 151 -20.98 -4.27 12.77
N LEU A 152 -19.71 -4.39 12.37
CA LEU A 152 -18.58 -4.00 13.20
C LEU A 152 -18.62 -2.52 13.55
N SER A 153 -18.86 -1.66 12.55
CA SER A 153 -18.99 -0.21 12.78
C SER A 153 -20.19 0.12 13.67
N GLU A 154 -21.32 -0.58 13.53
CA GLU A 154 -22.49 -0.42 14.42
C GLU A 154 -22.15 -0.75 15.88
N VAL A 155 -21.35 -1.81 16.11
CA VAL A 155 -20.86 -2.17 17.44
C VAL A 155 -19.92 -1.09 18.00
N GLU A 156 -19.07 -0.50 17.16
CA GLU A 156 -18.10 0.56 17.52
C GLU A 156 -18.74 1.95 17.73
N VAL A 157 -20.01 2.15 17.35
CA VAL A 157 -20.76 3.36 17.74
C VAL A 157 -20.94 3.39 19.26
N ASN A 158 -20.90 2.24 19.93
CA ASN A 158 -20.97 2.20 21.38
C ASN A 158 -19.72 2.84 22.00
N ARG A 159 -19.92 3.76 22.95
CA ARG A 159 -18.84 4.51 23.61
C ARG A 159 -17.75 3.63 24.26
N ASP A 160 -18.10 2.41 24.63
CA ASP A 160 -17.25 1.50 25.38
C ASP A 160 -16.56 0.44 24.52
N ILE A 161 -16.96 0.29 23.25
CA ILE A 161 -16.24 -0.51 22.25
C ILE A 161 -15.53 0.45 21.31
N LEU A 162 -14.20 0.54 21.41
CA LEU A 162 -13.44 1.51 20.64
C LEU A 162 -13.22 1.07 19.20
N ARG A 163 -12.73 -0.17 19.03
CA ARG A 163 -12.36 -0.79 17.75
C ARG A 163 -12.46 -2.30 17.87
N GLY A 164 -12.70 -3.00 16.77
CA GLY A 164 -12.67 -4.46 16.73
C GLY A 164 -12.10 -5.04 15.45
N GLY A 165 -11.93 -6.36 15.46
CA GLY A 165 -11.47 -7.12 14.31
C GLY A 165 -11.57 -8.62 14.53
N MET A 166 -11.36 -9.37 13.47
CA MET A 166 -11.38 -10.83 13.43
C MET A 166 -10.11 -11.36 12.74
N VAL A 167 -9.42 -12.25 13.44
CA VAL A 167 -8.23 -12.95 12.94
C VAL A 167 -8.47 -14.44 13.02
N THR A 168 -8.15 -15.19 11.97
CA THR A 168 -8.28 -16.64 11.93
C THR A 168 -7.21 -17.32 12.80
N PHE A 169 -7.41 -18.58 13.20
CA PHE A 169 -6.43 -19.30 14.02
C PHE A 169 -5.05 -19.49 13.36
N ASP A 170 -4.98 -19.43 12.02
CA ASP A 170 -3.74 -19.46 11.26
C ASP A 170 -3.16 -18.07 10.96
N GLY A 171 -3.68 -17.03 11.60
CA GLY A 171 -3.13 -15.67 11.58
C GLY A 171 -3.60 -14.79 10.43
N HIS A 172 -4.65 -15.15 9.69
CA HIS A 172 -5.21 -14.31 8.62
C HIS A 172 -6.24 -13.31 9.16
N VAL A 173 -6.07 -12.05 8.83
CA VAL A 173 -7.01 -10.97 9.16
C VAL A 173 -8.20 -11.05 8.20
N ALA A 174 -9.41 -11.23 8.74
CA ALA A 174 -10.64 -11.32 7.95
C ALA A 174 -11.32 -9.96 7.78
N VAL A 175 -11.40 -9.20 8.87
CA VAL A 175 -11.92 -7.83 8.92
C VAL A 175 -11.33 -7.15 10.15
N SER A 176 -10.94 -5.89 10.05
CA SER A 176 -10.35 -5.18 11.18
C SER A 176 -10.49 -3.68 11.02
N ASN A 177 -10.92 -3.02 12.09
CA ASN A 177 -10.78 -1.60 12.34
C ASN A 177 -9.73 -1.32 13.44
N LEU A 178 -9.05 -2.36 13.95
CA LEU A 178 -7.92 -2.23 14.86
C LEU A 178 -6.77 -1.49 14.18
N ARG A 179 -6.08 -0.64 14.95
CA ARG A 179 -4.84 0.00 14.50
C ARG A 179 -3.74 -1.04 14.33
N ALA A 180 -2.73 -0.73 13.53
CA ALA A 180 -1.67 -1.70 13.21
C ALA A 180 -1.00 -2.29 14.47
N TYR A 181 -0.64 -1.46 15.46
CA TYR A 181 -0.03 -1.91 16.71
C TYR A 181 -0.99 -2.69 17.64
N GLU A 182 -2.31 -2.52 17.47
CA GLU A 182 -3.32 -3.29 18.20
C GLU A 182 -3.45 -4.67 17.57
N LEU A 183 -3.47 -4.72 16.24
CA LEU A 183 -3.52 -5.95 15.46
C LEU A 183 -2.27 -6.82 15.66
N GLU A 184 -1.08 -6.22 15.77
CA GLU A 184 0.14 -6.94 16.16
C GLU A 184 0.01 -7.60 17.53
N ALA A 185 -0.50 -6.86 18.53
CA ALA A 185 -0.72 -7.43 19.85
C ALA A 185 -1.74 -8.58 19.82
N VAL A 186 -2.79 -8.48 19.00
CA VAL A 186 -3.74 -9.58 18.78
C VAL A 186 -3.07 -10.81 18.19
N LEU A 187 -2.21 -10.64 17.18
CA LEU A 187 -1.46 -11.73 16.56
C LEU A 187 -0.48 -12.39 17.53
N ASP A 188 0.21 -11.61 18.37
CA ASP A 188 1.10 -12.12 19.41
C ASP A 188 0.33 -12.92 20.48
N PHE A 189 -0.88 -12.49 20.83
CA PHE A 189 -1.72 -13.21 21.78
C PHE A 189 -2.37 -14.46 21.19
N LEU A 190 -2.58 -14.54 19.87
CA LEU A 190 -3.32 -15.61 19.21
C LEU A 190 -2.94 -17.05 19.68
N PRO A 191 -1.65 -17.43 19.84
CA PRO A 191 -1.27 -18.77 20.28
C PRO A 191 -1.61 -19.08 21.75
N THR A 192 -1.85 -18.03 22.55
CA THR A 192 -2.02 -18.12 24.01
C THR A 192 -3.47 -18.01 24.46
N ILE A 193 -4.41 -17.73 23.54
CA ILE A 193 -5.84 -17.58 23.86
C ILE A 193 -6.47 -18.98 23.95
N LYS A 194 -6.75 -19.42 25.17
CA LYS A 194 -7.34 -20.75 25.45
C LYS A 194 -8.81 -20.70 25.84
N LYS A 195 -9.27 -19.57 26.39
CA LYS A 195 -10.65 -19.42 26.88
C LYS A 195 -11.56 -18.95 25.76
N LYS A 196 -12.85 -19.31 25.85
CA LYS A 196 -13.88 -18.85 24.90
C LYS A 196 -14.02 -17.32 24.91
N VAL A 197 -13.89 -16.72 26.09
CA VAL A 197 -13.87 -15.28 26.33
C VAL A 197 -12.71 -14.98 27.27
N GLU A 198 -11.93 -13.95 26.97
CA GLU A 198 -10.81 -13.53 27.80
C GLU A 198 -10.57 -12.02 27.68
N MET A 199 -10.40 -11.34 28.82
CA MET A 199 -9.92 -9.95 28.83
C MET A 199 -8.42 -9.91 29.13
N ARG A 200 -7.66 -9.12 28.38
CA ARG A 200 -6.22 -8.94 28.60
C ARG A 200 -5.77 -7.52 28.41
N ASP A 201 -4.97 -7.06 29.35
CA ASP A 201 -4.27 -5.79 29.21
C ASP A 201 -3.03 -5.96 28.36
N HIS A 202 -2.66 -4.89 27.66
CA HIS A 202 -1.44 -4.84 26.87
C HIS A 202 -0.79 -3.46 27.00
N SER A 203 0.53 -3.41 26.90
CA SER A 203 1.28 -2.14 27.03
C SER A 203 1.11 -1.20 25.83
N SER A 204 0.60 -1.72 24.70
CA SER A 204 0.38 -0.94 23.48
C SER A 204 -0.94 -0.15 23.47
N ILE A 205 -1.89 -0.48 24.36
CA ILE A 205 -3.22 0.14 24.40
C ILE A 205 -3.31 1.23 25.48
N GLU A 206 -4.32 2.10 25.37
CA GLU A 206 -4.50 3.24 26.26
C GLU A 206 -4.84 2.79 27.69
N LYS A 207 -4.38 3.55 28.69
CA LYS A 207 -4.73 3.26 30.10
C LYS A 207 -6.25 3.33 30.28
N GLY A 208 -6.81 2.37 31.01
CA GLY A 208 -8.25 2.24 31.18
C GLY A 208 -8.94 1.54 30.00
N THR A 209 -8.18 0.94 29.08
CA THR A 209 -8.71 0.04 28.05
C THR A 209 -8.10 -1.35 28.17
N SER A 210 -8.78 -2.35 27.64
CA SER A 210 -8.33 -3.74 27.62
C SER A 210 -8.74 -4.42 26.32
N PHE A 211 -8.05 -5.49 25.93
CA PHE A 211 -8.52 -6.36 24.85
C PHE A 211 -9.59 -7.30 25.39
N LEU A 212 -10.73 -7.38 24.71
CA LEU A 212 -11.71 -8.44 24.84
C LEU A 212 -11.55 -9.42 23.68
N PHE A 213 -11.12 -10.63 23.99
CA PHE A 213 -10.98 -11.73 23.04
C PHE A 213 -12.17 -12.67 23.12
N MET A 214 -12.70 -13.06 21.97
CA MET A 214 -13.76 -14.05 21.83
C MET A 214 -13.41 -15.08 20.76
N GLN A 215 -13.35 -16.36 21.14
CA GLN A 215 -13.14 -17.43 20.18
C GLN A 215 -14.40 -17.65 19.34
N ILE A 216 -14.22 -17.63 18.03
CA ILE A 216 -15.23 -18.03 17.04
C ILE A 216 -14.92 -19.48 16.63
N PRO A 217 -15.79 -20.46 16.98
CA PRO A 217 -15.50 -21.87 16.77
C PRO A 217 -15.06 -22.18 15.34
N LYS A 218 -13.95 -22.93 15.21
CA LYS A 218 -13.34 -23.34 13.93
C LYS A 218 -12.82 -22.22 13.02
N LYS A 219 -13.01 -20.94 13.36
CA LYS A 219 -12.63 -19.81 12.50
C LYS A 219 -11.43 -19.06 13.06
N GLY A 220 -11.49 -18.63 14.32
CA GLY A 220 -10.43 -17.80 14.90
C GLY A 220 -10.85 -17.06 16.15
N VAL A 221 -10.33 -15.85 16.30
CA VAL A 221 -10.54 -14.97 17.44
C VAL A 221 -11.01 -13.60 16.97
N SER A 222 -12.14 -13.15 17.52
CA SER A 222 -12.56 -11.76 17.46
C SER A 222 -11.90 -11.01 18.61
N ALA A 223 -11.32 -9.86 18.34
CA ALA A 223 -10.65 -9.01 19.31
C ALA A 223 -11.27 -7.61 19.29
N PHE A 224 -11.54 -7.05 20.47
CA PHE A 224 -12.08 -5.71 20.63
C PHE A 224 -11.27 -4.92 21.64
N ILE A 225 -11.05 -3.63 21.38
CA ILE A 225 -10.56 -2.69 22.38
C ILE A 225 -11.76 -2.16 23.14
N VAL A 226 -11.83 -2.42 24.45
CA VAL A 226 -12.94 -1.99 25.29
C VAL A 226 -12.47 -1.05 26.38
N LYS A 227 -13.27 -0.02 26.72
CA LYS A 227 -13.01 0.83 27.90
C LYS A 227 -13.41 0.07 29.14
N LEU A 228 -12.52 -0.04 30.12
CA LEU A 228 -12.80 -0.67 31.41
C LEU A 228 -13.87 0.12 32.17
N GLY A 229 -14.80 -0.59 32.81
CA GLY A 229 -15.86 0.03 33.62
C GLY A 229 -17.18 -0.72 33.65
N MET A 230 -17.38 -1.69 32.75
CA MET A 230 -18.58 -2.54 32.72
C MET A 230 -18.27 -3.98 33.10
N ALA A 231 -19.32 -4.76 33.41
CA ALA A 231 -19.21 -6.19 33.62
C ALA A 231 -18.93 -6.90 32.28
N GLU A 232 -18.16 -8.00 32.32
CA GLU A 232 -17.81 -8.80 31.13
C GLU A 232 -19.02 -9.16 30.28
N LYS A 233 -20.12 -9.58 30.92
CA LYS A 233 -21.38 -9.92 30.26
C LYS A 233 -21.94 -8.79 29.42
N THR A 234 -21.84 -7.54 29.89
CA THR A 234 -22.34 -6.37 29.15
C THR A 234 -21.56 -6.18 27.86
N TYR A 235 -20.23 -6.35 27.87
CA TYR A 235 -19.46 -6.28 26.63
C TYR A 235 -19.84 -7.40 25.66
N LEU A 236 -20.07 -8.62 26.18
CA LEU A 236 -20.52 -9.74 25.36
C LEU A 236 -21.83 -9.44 24.65
N ASP A 237 -22.80 -8.86 25.35
CA ASP A 237 -24.08 -8.47 24.76
C ASP A 237 -23.90 -7.39 23.67
N LEU A 238 -22.99 -6.44 23.88
CA LEU A 238 -22.68 -5.37 22.91
C LEU A 238 -22.02 -5.91 21.62
N VAL A 239 -21.09 -6.85 21.73
CA VAL A 239 -20.37 -7.41 20.57
C VAL A 239 -21.07 -8.64 19.96
N ASN A 240 -22.14 -9.13 20.59
CA ASN A 240 -22.89 -10.31 20.14
C ASN A 240 -23.40 -10.20 18.69
N PRO A 241 -23.92 -9.05 18.20
CA PRO A 241 -24.38 -8.94 16.81
C PRO A 241 -23.28 -9.29 15.80
N PHE A 242 -22.06 -8.78 16.01
CA PHE A 242 -20.93 -9.05 15.14
C PHE A 242 -20.44 -10.49 15.28
N THR A 243 -20.28 -10.99 16.51
CA THR A 243 -19.76 -12.36 16.72
C THR A 243 -20.74 -13.44 16.27
N SER A 244 -22.05 -13.19 16.37
CA SER A 244 -23.09 -14.06 15.80
C SER A 244 -23.04 -14.08 14.27
N LEU A 245 -22.88 -12.92 13.63
CA LEU A 245 -22.72 -12.86 12.17
C LEU A 245 -21.45 -13.58 11.69
N LEU A 246 -20.35 -13.44 12.42
CA LEU A 246 -19.11 -14.17 12.14
C LEU A 246 -19.31 -15.69 12.23
N GLN A 247 -20.13 -16.19 13.15
CA GLN A 247 -20.45 -17.62 13.23
C GLN A 247 -21.23 -18.11 12.01
N LEU A 248 -22.09 -17.27 11.43
CA LEU A 248 -22.90 -17.61 10.25
C LEU A 248 -22.13 -17.47 8.92
N THR A 249 -21.15 -16.58 8.85
CA THR A 249 -20.40 -16.30 7.60
C THR A 249 -19.47 -17.46 7.22
N SER A 250 -19.56 -18.03 6.01
CA SER A 250 -18.67 -19.14 5.61
C SER A 250 -17.26 -18.64 5.26
N PHE A 251 -16.23 -19.36 5.71
CA PHE A 251 -14.81 -19.10 5.42
C PHE A 251 -14.21 -20.18 4.50
N GLU A 252 -14.99 -21.21 4.13
CA GLU A 252 -14.47 -22.40 3.44
C GLU A 252 -13.93 -22.10 2.04
N ASN A 253 -14.57 -21.17 1.32
CA ASN A 253 -14.19 -20.76 -0.03
C ASN A 253 -13.42 -19.44 -0.08
N ALA A 254 -13.05 -18.90 1.08
CA ALA A 254 -12.40 -17.60 1.14
C ALA A 254 -10.90 -17.75 0.79
N ARG A 255 -10.44 -16.93 -0.15
CA ARG A 255 -9.05 -16.99 -0.61
C ARG A 255 -8.13 -16.42 0.45
N LYS A 256 -7.13 -17.19 0.86
CA LYS A 256 -6.07 -16.72 1.74
C LYS A 256 -5.00 -16.01 0.90
N PHE A 257 -4.60 -14.85 1.38
CA PHE A 257 -3.55 -14.03 0.81
C PHE A 257 -2.43 -13.92 1.84
N GLU A 258 -1.25 -14.41 1.46
CA GLU A 258 -0.03 -14.17 2.22
C GLU A 258 0.54 -12.83 1.74
N PRO A 259 1.03 -11.97 2.65
CA PRO A 259 1.72 -10.76 2.25
C PRO A 259 2.92 -11.15 1.38
N ASP A 260 3.09 -10.47 0.25
CA ASP A 260 4.20 -10.74 -0.67
C ASP A 260 5.52 -10.52 0.07
N LYS A 261 6.26 -11.61 0.34
CA LYS A 261 7.56 -11.55 1.04
C LYS A 261 8.66 -10.93 0.18
N ILE A 262 8.41 -10.81 -1.12
CA ILE A 262 9.31 -10.26 -2.12
C ILE A 262 8.49 -9.27 -2.95
N GLU A 263 8.10 -8.15 -2.35
CA GLU A 263 7.73 -7.00 -3.15
C GLU A 263 9.01 -6.55 -3.88
N GLY A 264 8.94 -6.52 -5.22
CA GLY A 264 10.03 -6.05 -6.07
C GLY A 264 10.41 -4.59 -5.77
N PRO A 265 11.38 -4.02 -6.48
CA PRO A 265 11.71 -2.62 -6.32
C PRO A 265 10.44 -1.74 -6.44
N ILE A 266 10.27 -0.75 -5.56
CA ILE A 266 9.31 0.34 -5.73
C ILE A 266 9.90 1.23 -6.83
N SER A 267 9.63 0.81 -8.05
CA SER A 267 9.59 1.63 -9.24
C SER A 267 8.19 1.50 -9.80
N PHE A 268 7.70 2.55 -10.48
CA PHE A 268 6.48 2.40 -11.25
C PHE A 268 6.72 1.30 -12.29
N TYR A 269 5.96 0.21 -12.21
CA TYR A 269 6.12 -0.88 -13.15
C TYR A 269 5.71 -0.37 -14.54
N ASP A 270 6.59 -0.56 -15.52
CA ASP A 270 6.47 0.03 -16.86
C ASP A 270 5.14 -0.29 -17.57
N TYR A 271 4.50 -1.40 -17.18
CA TYR A 271 3.27 -1.91 -17.78
C TYR A 271 2.04 -1.73 -16.88
N ASP A 272 2.17 -1.06 -15.74
CA ASP A 272 1.02 -0.60 -14.97
C ASP A 272 0.41 0.65 -15.62
N ALA A 273 -0.90 0.84 -15.44
CA ALA A 273 -1.64 1.95 -16.02
C ALA A 273 -1.53 3.21 -15.16
N VAL A 274 -1.42 4.35 -15.85
CA VAL A 274 -1.50 5.68 -15.25
C VAL A 274 -2.91 6.22 -15.46
N GLU A 275 -3.61 6.53 -14.37
CA GLU A 275 -4.99 7.02 -14.45
C GLU A 275 -5.16 8.41 -13.85
N ALA A 276 -5.88 9.24 -14.58
CA ALA A 276 -6.39 10.51 -14.06
C ALA A 276 -7.43 10.26 -12.96
N ALA A 277 -7.19 10.78 -11.76
CA ALA A 277 -8.16 10.74 -10.65
C ALA A 277 -9.16 11.90 -10.71
N ILE A 278 -8.81 12.98 -11.41
CA ILE A 278 -9.63 14.18 -11.65
C ILE A 278 -9.57 14.56 -13.14
N PRO A 279 -10.43 15.48 -13.65
CA PRO A 279 -10.40 15.90 -15.05
C PRO A 279 -9.01 16.41 -15.48
N ILE A 280 -8.60 16.08 -16.71
CA ILE A 280 -7.24 16.35 -17.21
C ILE A 280 -6.85 17.83 -17.17
N GLU A 281 -7.82 18.74 -17.34
CA GLU A 281 -7.59 20.19 -17.26
C GLU A 281 -7.25 20.64 -15.83
N ASP A 282 -7.82 19.99 -14.83
CA ASP A 282 -7.50 20.27 -13.43
C ASP A 282 -6.12 19.71 -13.08
N ILE A 283 -5.76 18.52 -13.60
CA ILE A 283 -4.41 17.98 -13.48
C ILE A 283 -3.40 18.96 -14.08
N ARG A 284 -3.62 19.47 -15.30
CA ARG A 284 -2.74 20.46 -15.94
C ARG A 284 -2.55 21.71 -15.08
N ARG A 285 -3.63 22.22 -14.48
CA ARG A 285 -3.56 23.40 -13.60
C ARG A 285 -2.72 23.10 -12.38
N GLU A 286 -2.96 21.96 -11.73
CA GLU A 286 -2.20 21.52 -10.56
C GLU A 286 -0.73 21.32 -10.89
N THR A 287 -0.40 20.68 -12.02
CA THR A 287 0.97 20.49 -12.49
C THR A 287 1.70 21.83 -12.67
N LYS A 288 1.05 22.84 -13.29
CA LYS A 288 1.63 24.17 -13.45
C LYS A 288 1.91 24.87 -12.13
N MET A 289 1.00 24.74 -11.16
CA MET A 289 1.19 25.33 -9.82
C MET A 289 2.28 24.61 -9.02
N SER A 290 2.34 23.29 -9.13
CA SER A 290 3.27 22.44 -8.37
C SER A 290 4.70 22.58 -8.85
N LEU A 291 4.88 22.71 -10.17
CA LEU A 291 6.20 22.68 -10.79
C LEU A 291 6.76 24.07 -11.10
N SER A 292 6.19 25.13 -10.53
CA SER A 292 6.64 26.51 -10.79
C SER A 292 8.09 26.76 -10.38
N SER A 293 8.63 25.95 -9.47
CA SER A 293 10.02 25.99 -9.01
C SER A 293 11.01 25.20 -9.88
N PHE A 294 10.51 24.41 -10.85
CA PHE A 294 11.34 23.59 -11.75
C PHE A 294 11.73 24.37 -13.01
N SER A 295 12.73 23.87 -13.74
CA SER A 295 13.14 24.47 -15.02
C SER A 295 12.04 24.38 -16.08
N GLU A 296 12.07 25.29 -17.05
CA GLU A 296 11.09 25.33 -18.14
C GLU A 296 11.04 24.01 -18.93
N SER A 297 12.19 23.36 -19.15
CA SER A 297 12.27 22.04 -19.79
C SER A 297 11.48 20.96 -19.04
N VAL A 298 11.59 20.94 -17.71
CA VAL A 298 10.89 19.98 -16.85
C VAL A 298 9.40 20.28 -16.81
N GLN A 299 9.02 21.56 -16.76
CA GLN A 299 7.61 21.97 -16.82
C GLN A 299 6.95 21.57 -18.16
N VAL A 300 7.64 21.76 -19.29
CA VAL A 300 7.14 21.34 -20.61
C VAL A 300 7.01 19.82 -20.68
N GLY A 301 8.01 19.08 -20.19
CA GLY A 301 7.96 17.62 -20.14
C GLY A 301 6.84 17.09 -19.25
N ALA A 302 6.61 17.71 -18.09
CA ALA A 302 5.50 17.37 -17.20
C ALA A 302 4.14 17.61 -17.84
N LEU A 303 3.97 18.69 -18.62
CA LEU A 303 2.73 18.92 -19.35
C LEU A 303 2.50 17.89 -20.45
N ARG A 304 3.57 17.46 -21.15
CA ARG A 304 3.48 16.36 -22.13
C ARG A 304 3.11 15.04 -21.46
N LEU A 305 3.73 14.75 -20.31
CA LEU A 305 3.41 13.60 -19.46
C LEU A 305 1.91 13.59 -19.15
N VAL A 306 1.37 14.68 -18.60
CA VAL A 306 -0.06 14.79 -18.28
C VAL A 306 -0.92 14.61 -19.54
N ASN A 307 -0.56 15.23 -20.66
CA ASN A 307 -1.32 15.13 -21.91
C ASN A 307 -1.35 13.72 -22.52
N SER A 308 -0.41 12.86 -22.14
CA SER A 308 -0.33 11.47 -22.60
C SER A 308 -1.12 10.49 -21.74
N ILE A 309 -1.69 10.95 -20.61
CA ILE A 309 -2.52 10.12 -19.73
C ILE A 309 -3.88 9.90 -20.40
N ASP A 310 -4.10 8.67 -20.85
CA ASP A 310 -5.39 8.15 -21.32
C ASP A 310 -5.80 6.95 -20.45
N LYS A 311 -6.99 6.38 -20.70
CA LYS A 311 -7.58 5.29 -19.93
C LYS A 311 -6.72 4.03 -19.86
N THR A 312 -5.82 3.82 -20.84
CA THR A 312 -4.97 2.62 -20.99
C THR A 312 -3.48 2.93 -21.14
N SER A 313 -3.06 4.18 -20.91
CA SER A 313 -1.65 4.55 -21.02
C SER A 313 -0.85 3.89 -19.90
N THR A 314 0.27 3.25 -20.25
CA THR A 314 1.18 2.67 -19.25
C THR A 314 2.22 3.68 -18.78
N VAL A 315 2.86 3.37 -17.65
CA VAL A 315 3.98 4.16 -17.12
C VAL A 315 5.04 4.38 -18.19
N ALA A 316 5.47 3.33 -18.90
CA ALA A 316 6.49 3.45 -19.94
C ALA A 316 6.10 4.45 -21.05
N GLU A 317 4.86 4.40 -21.53
CA GLU A 317 4.38 5.30 -22.58
C GLU A 317 4.30 6.75 -22.11
N VAL A 318 3.84 6.96 -20.88
CA VAL A 318 3.71 8.29 -20.29
C VAL A 318 5.08 8.91 -20.04
N VAL A 319 6.05 8.11 -19.60
CA VAL A 319 7.45 8.52 -19.45
C VAL A 319 8.07 8.84 -20.81
N GLU A 320 7.90 7.97 -21.80
CA GLU A 320 8.43 8.18 -23.16
C GLU A 320 7.86 9.46 -23.80
N ALA A 321 6.55 9.67 -23.71
CA ALA A 321 5.87 10.84 -24.26
C ALA A 321 6.31 12.17 -23.59
N SER A 322 6.77 12.11 -22.34
CA SER A 322 7.25 13.29 -21.62
C SER A 322 8.55 13.86 -22.21
N GLY A 323 9.40 13.00 -22.78
CA GLY A 323 10.76 13.35 -23.22
C GLY A 323 11.71 13.70 -22.06
N LEU A 324 11.33 13.41 -20.82
CA LEU A 324 12.17 13.58 -19.64
C LEU A 324 13.06 12.36 -19.43
N ILE A 325 14.15 12.54 -18.69
CA ILE A 325 14.89 11.40 -18.15
C ILE A 325 14.00 10.66 -17.13
N ARG A 326 14.24 9.36 -16.95
CA ARG A 326 13.36 8.49 -16.16
C ARG A 326 13.19 9.00 -14.74
N GLU A 327 14.27 9.46 -14.10
CA GLU A 327 14.25 9.94 -12.72
C GLU A 327 13.35 11.16 -12.55
N GLN A 328 13.37 12.10 -13.51
CA GLN A 328 12.52 13.29 -13.51
C GLN A 328 11.05 12.94 -13.77
N ALA A 329 10.79 12.02 -14.69
CA ALA A 329 9.44 11.56 -14.98
C ALA A 329 8.82 10.84 -13.78
N ASP A 330 9.60 9.97 -13.11
CA ASP A 330 9.19 9.28 -11.89
C ASP A 330 8.94 10.27 -10.74
N GLU A 331 9.78 11.29 -10.57
CA GLU A 331 9.55 12.34 -9.57
C GLU A 331 8.23 13.09 -9.81
N ILE A 332 7.98 13.53 -11.05
CA ILE A 332 6.75 14.23 -11.41
C ILE A 332 5.54 13.34 -11.20
N LEU A 333 5.59 12.09 -11.65
CA LEU A 333 4.49 11.14 -11.49
C LEU A 333 4.22 10.87 -10.00
N ALA A 334 5.26 10.73 -9.19
CA ALA A 334 5.13 10.60 -7.74
C ALA A 334 4.48 11.83 -7.09
N GLN A 335 4.82 13.05 -7.51
CA GLN A 335 4.19 14.27 -6.99
C GLN A 335 2.70 14.34 -7.34
N LEU A 336 2.32 13.94 -8.55
CA LEU A 336 0.92 13.89 -8.98
C LEU A 336 0.12 12.84 -8.18
N ILE A 337 0.74 11.71 -7.85
CA ILE A 337 0.15 10.67 -6.99
C ILE A 337 0.00 11.15 -5.55
N ALA A 338 1.02 11.79 -4.99
CA ALA A 338 0.99 12.35 -3.63
C ALA A 338 -0.20 13.29 -3.45
N LYS A 339 -0.43 14.15 -4.45
CA LYS A 339 -1.55 15.10 -4.52
C LYS A 339 -2.90 14.44 -4.83
N GLY A 340 -2.92 13.16 -5.15
CA GLY A 340 -4.14 12.41 -5.46
C GLY A 340 -4.79 12.81 -6.79
N VAL A 341 -4.04 13.41 -7.71
CA VAL A 341 -4.55 13.82 -9.04
C VAL A 341 -4.35 12.73 -10.09
N VAL A 342 -3.39 11.83 -9.85
CA VAL A 342 -3.11 10.64 -10.66
C VAL A 342 -3.04 9.42 -9.73
N ARG A 343 -3.38 8.24 -10.25
CA ARG A 343 -3.20 6.96 -9.57
C ARG A 343 -2.54 5.94 -10.50
N ILE A 344 -1.78 5.01 -9.94
CA ILE A 344 -1.25 3.84 -10.66
C ILE A 344 -2.15 2.64 -10.36
N SER A 345 -2.51 1.91 -11.40
CA SER A 345 -3.31 0.69 -11.28
C SER A 345 -2.71 -0.44 -12.11
N LYS A 346 -2.93 -1.66 -11.65
CA LYS A 346 -2.53 -2.85 -12.40
C LYS A 346 -3.48 -3.05 -13.58
N LEU A 347 -2.93 -3.46 -14.73
CA LEU A 347 -3.71 -3.86 -15.89
C LEU A 347 -4.06 -5.34 -15.85
N PHE A 348 -5.36 -5.64 -15.90
CA PHE A 348 -5.93 -6.99 -15.90
C PHE A 348 -6.61 -7.24 -17.26
N PRO A 349 -5.95 -7.93 -18.20
CA PRO A 349 -6.54 -8.21 -19.50
C PRO A 349 -7.65 -9.25 -19.39
N VAL A 350 -8.73 -9.02 -20.14
CA VAL A 350 -9.86 -9.94 -20.30
C VAL A 350 -10.05 -10.17 -21.80
N MET A 351 -10.11 -11.44 -22.20
CA MET A 351 -10.47 -11.84 -23.55
C MET A 351 -11.77 -12.66 -23.51
N GLU A 352 -12.68 -12.40 -24.46
CA GLU A 352 -13.91 -13.18 -24.64
C GLU A 352 -13.62 -14.59 -25.13
N ASP A 353 -14.54 -15.54 -24.92
CA ASP A 353 -14.36 -16.94 -25.29
C ASP A 353 -13.97 -17.16 -26.77
N ARG A 354 -13.09 -18.14 -26.98
CA ARG A 354 -12.54 -18.47 -28.30
C ARG A 354 -13.61 -19.14 -29.15
N ASP A 355 -14.20 -18.39 -30.05
CA ASP A 355 -15.09 -18.92 -31.08
C ASP A 355 -14.40 -18.98 -32.46
N GLU A 356 -15.05 -19.61 -33.43
CA GLU A 356 -14.55 -19.70 -34.81
C GLU A 356 -14.33 -18.30 -35.44
N ARG A 357 -15.04 -17.28 -34.96
CA ARG A 357 -14.92 -15.89 -35.43
C ARG A 357 -13.62 -15.26 -34.95
N PHE A 358 -13.17 -15.60 -33.74
CA PHE A 358 -11.88 -15.12 -33.22
C PHE A 358 -10.70 -15.69 -34.02
N VAL A 359 -10.75 -16.97 -34.40
CA VAL A 359 -9.70 -17.56 -35.25
C VAL A 359 -9.64 -16.89 -36.62
N ALA A 360 -10.80 -16.67 -37.25
CA ALA A 360 -10.89 -15.93 -38.51
C ALA A 360 -10.40 -14.47 -38.36
N TYR A 361 -10.68 -13.82 -37.24
CA TYR A 361 -10.17 -12.47 -36.94
C TYR A 361 -8.63 -12.43 -36.90
N LEU A 362 -8.00 -13.40 -36.22
CA LEU A 362 -6.53 -13.48 -36.13
C LEU A 362 -5.89 -13.63 -37.52
N GLU A 363 -6.53 -14.37 -38.43
CA GLU A 363 -6.09 -14.48 -39.83
C GLU A 363 -6.24 -13.15 -40.58
N VAL A 364 -7.35 -12.43 -40.37
CA VAL A 364 -7.64 -11.14 -41.04
C VAL A 364 -6.68 -10.02 -40.60
N ILE A 365 -6.35 -9.93 -39.31
CA ILE A 365 -5.39 -8.93 -38.81
C ILE A 365 -3.94 -9.25 -39.21
N GLY A 366 -3.69 -10.40 -39.83
CA GLY A 366 -2.36 -10.81 -40.29
C GLY A 366 -1.37 -11.04 -39.15
N ILE A 367 -1.85 -11.54 -38.01
CA ILE A 367 -0.99 -11.78 -36.85
C ILE A 367 0.09 -12.81 -37.20
N LYS A 368 1.34 -12.55 -36.79
CA LYS A 368 2.44 -13.49 -37.05
C LYS A 368 2.18 -14.77 -36.26
N LYS A 369 2.56 -15.93 -36.83
CA LYS A 369 2.42 -17.23 -36.14
C LYS A 369 3.01 -17.25 -34.73
N ARG A 370 4.14 -16.57 -34.51
CA ARG A 370 4.79 -16.45 -33.18
C ARG A 370 3.91 -15.73 -32.16
N ASP A 371 3.08 -14.80 -32.61
CA ASP A 371 2.24 -13.95 -31.76
C ASP A 371 0.94 -14.69 -31.44
N PHE A 372 0.45 -15.50 -32.38
CA PHE A 372 -0.60 -16.48 -32.13
C PHE A 372 -0.21 -17.47 -31.02
N ASP A 373 1.00 -18.02 -31.06
CA ASP A 373 1.49 -18.95 -30.01
C ASP A 373 1.53 -18.26 -28.63
N ILE A 374 1.86 -16.96 -28.59
CA ILE A 374 1.81 -16.15 -27.36
C ILE A 374 0.37 -16.01 -26.87
N VAL A 375 -0.57 -15.61 -27.75
CA VAL A 375 -2.00 -15.48 -27.40
C VAL A 375 -2.52 -16.80 -26.83
N ASP A 376 -2.23 -17.93 -27.47
CA ASP A 376 -2.66 -19.25 -27.04
C ASP A 376 -2.10 -19.62 -25.65
N SER A 377 -0.84 -19.30 -25.39
CA SER A 377 -0.17 -19.55 -24.10
C SER A 377 -0.78 -18.72 -22.95
N ILE A 378 -1.07 -17.44 -23.19
CA ILE A 378 -1.55 -16.52 -22.15
C ILE A 378 -3.08 -16.50 -22.01
N TRP A 379 -3.82 -17.06 -22.98
CA TRP A 379 -5.27 -16.97 -23.07
C TRP A 379 -5.99 -17.31 -21.76
N LYS A 380 -5.65 -18.47 -21.20
CA LYS A 380 -6.22 -19.00 -19.95
C LYS A 380 -6.00 -18.09 -18.73
N TYR A 381 -5.08 -17.14 -18.82
CA TYR A 381 -4.76 -16.19 -17.77
C TYR A 381 -5.41 -14.82 -17.98
N CYS A 382 -5.91 -14.53 -19.19
CA CYS A 382 -6.54 -13.25 -19.56
C CYS A 382 -8.04 -13.27 -19.27
N ASN A 383 -8.40 -13.51 -18.01
CA ASN A 383 -9.78 -13.50 -17.52
C ASN A 383 -10.01 -12.38 -16.48
N GLY A 384 -9.09 -11.41 -16.41
CA GLY A 384 -9.14 -10.33 -15.43
C GLY A 384 -8.69 -10.69 -14.01
N SER A 385 -8.33 -11.96 -13.75
CA SER A 385 -7.89 -12.39 -12.41
C SER A 385 -6.40 -12.15 -12.13
N LEU A 386 -5.59 -12.01 -13.19
CA LEU A 386 -4.14 -11.83 -13.12
C LEU A 386 -3.72 -10.54 -13.84
N SER A 387 -2.78 -9.80 -13.25
CA SER A 387 -2.18 -8.63 -13.89
C SER A 387 -1.16 -9.05 -14.95
N LEU A 388 -0.80 -8.14 -15.86
CA LEU A 388 0.26 -8.38 -16.86
C LEU A 388 1.56 -8.95 -16.26
N ARG A 389 1.97 -8.45 -15.10
CA ARG A 389 3.14 -8.96 -14.38
C ARG A 389 2.96 -10.43 -13.95
N GLU A 390 1.81 -10.75 -13.34
CA GLU A 390 1.52 -12.12 -12.89
C GLU A 390 1.39 -13.10 -14.07
N ILE A 391 0.84 -12.64 -15.20
CA ILE A 391 0.77 -13.42 -16.43
C ILE A 391 2.18 -13.67 -16.97
N SER A 392 3.03 -12.64 -16.98
CA SER A 392 4.43 -12.73 -17.42
C SER A 392 5.20 -13.76 -16.60
N GLU A 393 5.10 -13.70 -15.27
CA GLU A 393 5.75 -14.64 -14.35
C GLU A 393 5.27 -16.09 -14.55
N ARG A 394 3.97 -16.30 -14.84
CA ARG A 394 3.39 -17.65 -15.01
C ARG A 394 3.56 -18.25 -16.40
N SER A 395 3.68 -17.41 -17.41
CA SER A 395 3.84 -17.85 -18.80
C SER A 395 5.31 -17.89 -19.23
N GLU A 396 6.21 -17.32 -18.43
CA GLU A 396 7.62 -17.09 -18.78
C GLU A 396 7.80 -16.19 -20.03
N ILE A 397 6.76 -15.45 -20.41
CA ILE A 397 6.78 -14.51 -21.54
C ILE A 397 6.96 -13.10 -20.98
N PRO A 398 7.89 -12.27 -21.51
CA PRO A 398 8.08 -10.90 -21.02
C PRO A 398 6.80 -10.05 -21.11
N ALA A 399 6.48 -9.31 -20.05
CA ALA A 399 5.29 -8.47 -19.98
C ALA A 399 5.17 -7.47 -21.14
N GLN A 400 6.29 -6.91 -21.61
CA GLN A 400 6.34 -6.07 -22.81
C GLN A 400 5.72 -6.78 -24.01
N ARG A 401 6.15 -8.02 -24.25
CA ARG A 401 5.72 -8.81 -25.40
C ARG A 401 4.24 -9.17 -25.30
N ILE A 402 3.78 -9.48 -24.09
CA ILE A 402 2.37 -9.73 -23.81
C ILE A 402 1.54 -8.49 -24.14
N LEU A 403 1.95 -7.32 -23.65
CA LEU A 403 1.24 -6.06 -23.88
C LEU A 403 1.18 -5.70 -25.38
N GLU A 404 2.30 -5.82 -26.11
CA GLU A 404 2.36 -5.58 -27.55
C GLU A 404 1.38 -6.47 -28.33
N VAL A 405 1.37 -7.77 -28.01
CA VAL A 405 0.50 -8.74 -28.66
C VAL A 405 -0.96 -8.45 -28.34
N LEU A 406 -1.31 -8.21 -27.07
CA LEU A 406 -2.68 -7.92 -26.66
C LEU A 406 -3.18 -6.59 -27.24
N ARG A 407 -2.32 -5.57 -27.38
CA ARG A 407 -2.68 -4.31 -28.08
C ARG A 407 -2.95 -4.51 -29.57
N THR A 408 -2.24 -5.43 -30.21
CA THR A 408 -2.48 -5.79 -31.61
C THR A 408 -3.87 -6.41 -31.81
N LEU A 409 -4.43 -7.05 -30.79
CA LEU A 409 -5.79 -7.59 -30.82
C LEU A 409 -6.87 -6.49 -30.72
N GLY A 410 -6.52 -5.26 -30.34
CA GLY A 410 -7.41 -4.11 -30.31
C GLY A 410 -8.62 -4.33 -29.39
N ASN A 411 -9.82 -4.16 -29.92
CA ASN A 411 -11.08 -4.19 -29.17
C ASN A 411 -11.47 -5.59 -28.65
N HIS A 412 -10.68 -6.63 -28.94
CA HIS A 412 -10.91 -7.98 -28.40
C HIS A 412 -10.27 -8.20 -27.03
N VAL A 413 -9.58 -7.19 -26.50
CA VAL A 413 -9.00 -7.23 -25.15
C VAL A 413 -9.59 -6.09 -24.34
N ASP A 414 -10.35 -6.45 -23.32
CA ASP A 414 -10.81 -5.50 -22.31
C ASP A 414 -9.75 -5.34 -21.23
N TRP A 415 -9.40 -4.09 -20.93
CA TRP A 415 -8.41 -3.75 -19.92
C TRP A 415 -9.09 -3.31 -18.64
N LEU A 416 -9.14 -4.22 -17.67
CA LEU A 416 -9.68 -3.91 -16.35
C LEU A 416 -8.58 -3.36 -15.43
N LYS A 417 -9.02 -2.51 -14.51
CA LYS A 417 -8.17 -1.82 -13.52
C LYS A 417 -8.35 -2.40 -12.12
N GLU A 418 -9.39 -3.22 -11.96
CA GLU A 418 -9.69 -3.97 -10.76
C GLU A 418 -9.68 -5.45 -11.10
N ARG A 419 -9.13 -6.26 -10.20
CA ARG A 419 -9.05 -7.70 -10.37
C ARG A 419 -10.47 -8.29 -10.36
N MET A 420 -10.83 -9.00 -11.43
CA MET A 420 -12.03 -9.83 -11.45
C MET A 420 -11.78 -11.18 -10.78
N LEU A 421 -12.66 -11.54 -9.86
CA LEU A 421 -12.71 -12.87 -9.26
C LEU A 421 -13.71 -13.74 -10.04
N SER A 422 -13.42 -14.01 -11.31
CA SER A 422 -14.20 -14.96 -12.10
C SER A 422 -13.73 -16.39 -11.81
N HIS A 423 -14.69 -17.26 -11.46
CA HIS A 423 -14.55 -18.65 -10.99
C HIS A 423 -14.35 -18.82 -9.48
N VAL A 424 -15.43 -18.55 -8.74
CA VAL A 424 -15.79 -19.36 -7.57
C VAL A 424 -16.30 -20.70 -8.12
N ARG A 425 -15.48 -21.74 -8.07
CA ARG A 425 -15.96 -23.12 -8.17
C ARG A 425 -15.69 -23.81 -6.85
#